data_AF-A0A7W6HUI6-F1
#
_entry.id   AF-A0A7W6HUI6-F1
#
_cell.length_a   1.000
_cell.length_b   1.000
_cell.length_c   1.000
_cell.angle_alpha   90.00
_cell.angle_beta   90.00
_cell.angle_gamma   90.00
#
_symmetry.space_group_name_H-M   'P 1'
#
loop_
_entity.id
_entity.type
_entity.pdbx_description
1 polymer ?
#
loop_
_entity_poly.entity_id
_entity_poly.type
_entity_poly.pdbx_seq_one_letter_code
_entity_poly.pdbx_strand_id
1 'polypeptide(L)'
;MRRIVTTLMAACLLFFVACSDEGDDVTIYNGDTFTSDYKANQMYSTLSLYESIARQPEMAKELIQATAKLAQYDTITAITPLDKEAEVERGTARGKCLSACFSAIARQPEAYDNIVWAAEKFLGTTEIKSMSEKILKYSRLYALEGVTESLARQPEIMDVFDSFSMKFLGTGIK
;
A
#
# COMPACT_ATOMS: atom_id res chain seq x y z
N MET A 1 41.59 -22.57 -33.58
CA MET A 1 40.99 -22.23 -32.26
C MET A 1 41.21 -20.76 -31.90
N ARG A 2 40.65 -19.80 -32.66
CA ARG A 2 40.79 -18.35 -32.32
C ARG A 2 39.52 -17.52 -32.53
N ARG A 3 38.45 -18.11 -33.10
CA ARG A 3 37.17 -17.43 -33.36
C ARG A 3 36.03 -17.81 -32.39
N ILE A 4 36.21 -18.87 -31.59
CA ILE A 4 35.21 -19.33 -30.61
C ILE A 4 35.37 -18.58 -29.27
N VAL A 5 36.58 -18.10 -28.96
CA VAL A 5 36.89 -17.42 -27.69
C VAL A 5 36.34 -15.99 -27.66
N THR A 6 36.26 -15.31 -28.81
CA THR A 6 35.75 -13.93 -28.91
C THR A 6 34.23 -13.84 -28.83
N THR A 7 33.50 -14.85 -29.30
CA THR A 7 32.02 -14.89 -29.19
C THR A 7 31.55 -15.27 -27.79
N LEU A 8 32.31 -16.09 -27.07
CA LEU A 8 31.96 -16.46 -25.69
C LEU A 8 32.09 -15.27 -24.71
N MET A 9 33.07 -14.39 -24.94
CA MET A 9 33.30 -13.22 -24.08
C MET A 9 32.28 -12.10 -24.30
N ALA A 10 31.72 -11.98 -25.51
CA ALA A 10 30.62 -11.05 -25.80
C ALA A 10 29.30 -11.50 -25.16
N ALA A 11 29.07 -12.81 -25.05
CA ALA A 11 27.89 -13.34 -24.34
C ALA A 11 27.96 -13.04 -22.85
N CYS A 12 29.13 -13.14 -22.20
CA CYS A 12 29.28 -12.81 -20.79
C CYS A 12 29.10 -11.32 -20.47
N LEU A 13 29.44 -10.41 -21.38
CA LEU A 13 29.24 -8.96 -21.19
C LEU A 13 27.76 -8.55 -21.31
N LEU A 14 26.94 -9.33 -22.01
CA LEU A 14 25.49 -9.08 -22.10
C LEU A 14 24.72 -9.54 -20.86
N PHE A 15 25.29 -10.43 -20.03
CA PHE A 15 24.67 -10.85 -18.76
C PHE A 15 24.84 -9.82 -17.62
N PHE A 16 25.79 -8.88 -17.73
CA PHE A 16 26.01 -7.86 -16.69
C PHE A 16 25.23 -6.56 -16.93
N VAL A 17 24.53 -6.40 -18.06
CA VAL A 17 23.75 -5.21 -18.40
C VAL A 17 22.24 -5.38 -18.10
N ALA A 18 21.83 -6.52 -17.55
CA ALA A 18 20.45 -6.73 -17.08
C ALA A 18 20.23 -6.32 -15.61
N CYS A 19 21.12 -5.53 -15.02
CA CYS A 19 20.85 -4.77 -13.79
C CYS A 19 20.47 -3.34 -14.16
N SER A 20 19.24 -3.12 -14.61
CA SER A 20 18.61 -1.79 -14.66
C SER A 20 17.13 -1.93 -14.95
N ASP A 21 16.34 -2.27 -13.94
CA ASP A 21 15.15 -1.53 -13.46
C ASP A 21 14.27 -2.48 -12.65
N GLU A 22 13.95 -2.06 -11.43
CA GLU A 22 13.05 -2.74 -10.50
C GLU A 22 11.59 -2.51 -10.93
N GLY A 23 11.20 -3.10 -12.07
CA GLY A 23 9.81 -3.27 -12.47
C GLY A 23 9.55 -4.75 -12.68
N ASP A 24 8.82 -5.39 -11.76
CA ASP A 24 8.34 -6.77 -11.97
C ASP A 24 7.28 -6.74 -13.09
N ASP A 25 7.74 -6.83 -14.34
CA ASP A 25 6.87 -6.97 -15.51
C ASP A 25 6.11 -8.30 -15.45
N VAL A 26 4.83 -8.25 -15.08
CA VAL A 26 3.93 -9.41 -15.18
C VAL A 26 3.34 -9.43 -16.59
N THR A 27 3.90 -10.29 -17.45
CA THR A 27 3.36 -10.51 -18.79
C THR A 27 2.07 -11.32 -18.70
N ILE A 28 0.92 -10.71 -19.00
CA ILE A 28 -0.35 -11.43 -19.17
C ILE A 28 -0.49 -11.77 -20.67
N TYR A 29 -0.92 -13.00 -20.98
CA TYR A 29 -1.16 -13.49 -22.34
C TYR A 29 -2.25 -12.66 -23.03
N ASN A 30 -1.87 -11.56 -23.68
CA ASN A 30 -2.58 -10.85 -24.76
C ASN A 30 -1.76 -9.71 -25.41
N GLY A 31 -0.47 -9.55 -25.07
CA GLY A 31 0.42 -8.59 -25.75
C GLY A 31 0.43 -7.19 -25.15
N ASP A 32 -0.38 -6.92 -24.13
CA ASP A 32 -0.28 -5.73 -23.30
C ASP A 32 0.59 -6.03 -22.07
N THR A 33 1.76 -5.40 -21.98
CA THR A 33 2.57 -5.44 -20.75
C THR A 33 1.84 -4.64 -19.67
N PHE A 34 1.18 -5.33 -18.73
CA PHE A 34 0.70 -4.70 -17.51
C PHE A 34 1.86 -4.67 -16.51
N THR A 35 2.68 -3.62 -16.58
CA THR A 35 3.66 -3.35 -15.53
C THR A 35 2.91 -2.83 -14.31
N SER A 36 2.80 -3.67 -13.28
CA SER A 36 2.16 -3.28 -12.01
C SER A 36 3.19 -2.61 -11.12
N ASP A 37 2.87 -1.45 -10.57
CA ASP A 37 3.80 -0.73 -9.70
C ASP A 37 4.12 -1.52 -8.42
N TYR A 38 5.40 -1.85 -8.24
CA TYR A 38 5.86 -2.66 -7.11
C TYR A 38 5.49 -2.03 -5.76
N LYS A 39 5.62 -0.70 -5.62
CA LYS A 39 5.28 0.03 -4.39
C LYS A 39 3.78 -0.02 -4.10
N ALA A 40 2.93 0.06 -5.13
CA ALA A 40 1.49 -0.13 -5.00
C ALA A 40 1.17 -1.56 -4.53
N ASN A 41 1.85 -2.57 -5.06
CA ASN A 41 1.71 -3.95 -4.61
C ASN A 41 2.18 -4.16 -3.16
N GLN A 42 3.29 -3.54 -2.77
CA GLN A 42 3.75 -3.53 -1.38
C GLN A 42 2.68 -2.96 -0.46
N MET A 43 2.10 -1.80 -0.78
CA MET A 43 1.00 -1.21 0.01
C MET A 43 -0.21 -2.13 0.05
N TYR A 44 -0.67 -2.60 -1.11
CA TYR A 44 -1.87 -3.44 -1.23
C TYR A 44 -1.74 -4.77 -0.47
N SER A 45 -0.53 -5.31 -0.37
CA SER A 45 -0.26 -6.54 0.38
C SER A 45 -0.58 -6.41 1.88
N THR A 46 -0.70 -5.19 2.41
CA THR A 46 -1.04 -4.94 3.81
C THR A 46 -2.55 -4.97 4.08
N LEU A 47 -3.40 -5.10 3.05
CA LEU A 47 -4.86 -5.01 3.18
C LEU A 47 -5.45 -5.95 4.25
N SER A 48 -5.02 -7.21 4.30
CA SER A 48 -5.55 -8.20 5.25
C SER A 48 -5.05 -8.02 6.68
N LEU A 49 -4.02 -7.19 6.89
CA LEU A 49 -3.47 -6.88 8.22
C LEU A 49 -4.53 -6.25 9.10
N TYR A 50 -5.30 -5.29 8.58
CA TYR A 50 -6.25 -4.51 9.38
C TYR A 50 -7.39 -5.36 9.93
N GLU A 51 -7.93 -6.26 9.11
CA GLU A 51 -8.92 -7.24 9.58
C GLU A 51 -8.31 -8.21 10.61
N SER A 52 -7.07 -8.64 10.38
CA SER A 52 -6.37 -9.54 11.31
C SER A 52 -6.13 -8.87 12.67
N ILE A 53 -5.76 -7.59 12.69
CA ILE A 53 -5.64 -6.79 13.92
C ILE A 53 -6.99 -6.65 14.62
N ALA A 54 -8.06 -6.35 13.89
CA ALA A 54 -9.39 -6.27 14.50
C ALA A 54 -9.85 -7.61 15.09
N ARG A 55 -9.46 -8.73 14.47
CA ARG A 55 -9.80 -10.08 14.95
C ARG A 55 -9.01 -10.48 16.20
N GLN A 56 -7.74 -10.08 16.29
CA GLN A 56 -6.84 -10.41 17.42
C GLN A 56 -5.95 -9.20 17.77
N PRO A 57 -6.48 -8.18 18.48
CA PRO A 57 -5.74 -6.95 18.76
C PRO A 57 -4.46 -7.18 19.56
N GLU A 58 -4.42 -8.19 20.42
CA GLU A 58 -3.25 -8.56 21.22
C GLU A 58 -2.07 -9.08 20.37
N MET A 59 -2.33 -9.54 19.15
CA MET A 59 -1.30 -9.98 18.20
C MET A 59 -0.82 -8.86 17.26
N ALA A 60 -1.28 -7.62 17.44
CA ALA A 60 -1.04 -6.54 16.49
C ALA A 60 0.45 -6.33 16.18
N LYS A 61 1.31 -6.42 17.20
CA LYS A 61 2.76 -6.23 17.03
C LYS A 61 3.37 -7.30 16.14
N GLU A 62 3.07 -8.57 16.41
CA GLU A 62 3.56 -9.72 15.66
C GLU A 62 3.06 -9.68 14.22
N LEU A 63 1.78 -9.34 14.03
CA LEU A 63 1.17 -9.18 12.71
C LEU A 63 1.85 -8.07 11.90
N ILE A 64 2.04 -6.89 12.50
CA ILE A 64 2.73 -5.75 11.86
C ILE A 64 4.17 -6.11 11.49
N GLN A 65 4.89 -6.80 12.39
CA GLN A 65 6.27 -7.22 12.11
C GLN A 65 6.35 -8.23 10.96
N ALA A 66 5.43 -9.21 10.93
CA ALA A 66 5.35 -10.18 9.85
C ALA A 66 5.03 -9.49 8.51
N THR A 67 4.08 -8.56 8.51
CA THR A 67 3.73 -7.75 7.32
C THR A 67 4.91 -6.93 6.83
N ALA A 68 5.59 -6.18 7.70
CA ALA A 68 6.77 -5.39 7.31
C ALA A 68 7.86 -6.23 6.67
N LYS A 69 8.13 -7.42 7.24
CA LYS A 69 9.14 -8.35 6.74
C LYS A 69 8.79 -8.89 5.35
N LEU A 70 7.55 -9.31 5.14
CA LEU A 70 7.13 -9.92 3.88
C LEU A 70 6.84 -8.91 2.78
N ALA A 71 6.29 -7.74 3.14
CA ALA A 71 6.08 -6.64 2.20
C ALA A 71 7.39 -5.91 1.85
N GLN A 72 8.49 -6.23 2.55
CA GLN A 72 9.83 -5.67 2.33
C GLN A 72 9.93 -4.15 2.55
N TYR A 73 9.10 -3.60 3.44
CA TYR A 73 9.25 -2.23 3.91
C TYR A 73 8.73 -2.07 5.34
N ASP A 74 9.49 -1.36 6.17
CA ASP A 74 9.14 -1.16 7.59
C ASP A 74 8.22 0.04 7.79
N THR A 75 8.45 1.13 7.06
CA THR A 75 7.60 2.32 7.08
C THR A 75 7.38 2.81 5.67
N ILE A 76 6.24 3.43 5.40
CA ILE A 76 5.87 4.06 4.13
C ILE A 76 6.96 5.00 3.60
N THR A 77 7.75 5.63 4.49
CA THR A 77 8.90 6.47 4.11
C THR A 77 10.00 5.70 3.39
N ALA A 78 10.17 4.40 3.65
CA ALA A 78 11.15 3.55 2.98
C ALA A 78 10.85 3.34 1.49
N ILE A 79 9.60 3.53 1.07
CA ILE A 79 9.18 3.41 -0.33
C ILE A 79 8.90 4.77 -0.98
N THR A 80 9.28 5.88 -0.33
CA THR A 80 9.24 7.21 -0.96
C THR A 80 10.28 7.35 -2.08
N PRO A 81 10.14 8.31 -3.01
CA PRO A 81 8.99 9.18 -3.23
C PRO A 81 7.80 8.43 -3.83
N LEU A 82 6.59 8.79 -3.40
CA LEU A 82 5.34 8.20 -3.90
C LEU A 82 4.79 8.93 -5.14
N ASP A 83 5.18 10.19 -5.33
CA ASP A 83 4.61 11.15 -6.29
C ASP A 83 5.34 11.23 -7.65
N LYS A 84 6.34 10.39 -7.89
CA LYS A 84 7.09 10.40 -9.16
C LYS A 84 6.39 9.65 -10.29
N GLU A 85 5.85 8.46 -9.99
CA GLU A 85 5.31 7.52 -10.96
C GLU A 85 4.17 6.72 -10.34
N ALA A 86 3.29 6.15 -11.16
CA ALA A 86 2.22 5.25 -10.74
C ALA A 86 1.33 5.77 -9.58
N GLU A 87 1.19 7.09 -9.43
CA GLU A 87 0.42 7.73 -8.37
C GLU A 87 -1.04 7.22 -8.29
N VAL A 88 -1.61 6.85 -9.44
CA VAL A 88 -2.96 6.29 -9.54
C VAL A 88 -3.02 4.91 -8.88
N GLU A 89 -2.08 4.02 -9.19
CA GLU A 89 -2.01 2.67 -8.62
C GLU A 89 -1.71 2.74 -7.12
N ARG A 90 -0.73 3.57 -6.72
CA ARG A 90 -0.36 3.78 -5.31
C ARG A 90 -1.51 4.36 -4.50
N GLY A 91 -2.19 5.38 -5.03
CA GLY A 91 -3.40 5.95 -4.41
C GLY A 91 -4.54 4.95 -4.33
N THR A 92 -4.71 4.11 -5.35
CA THR A 92 -5.73 3.05 -5.37
C THR A 92 -5.44 1.98 -4.32
N ALA A 93 -4.22 1.45 -4.27
CA ALA A 93 -3.77 0.46 -3.29
C ALA A 93 -3.94 0.99 -1.86
N ARG A 94 -3.48 2.22 -1.63
CA ARG A 94 -3.64 2.92 -0.36
C ARG A 94 -5.11 3.08 0.04
N GLY A 95 -5.96 3.52 -0.88
CA GLY A 95 -7.39 3.68 -0.64
C GLY A 95 -8.10 2.38 -0.28
N LYS A 96 -7.78 1.27 -0.96
CA LYS A 96 -8.32 -0.05 -0.62
C LYS A 96 -7.89 -0.52 0.77
N CYS A 97 -6.66 -0.23 1.17
CA CYS A 97 -6.19 -0.54 2.52
C CYS A 97 -6.88 0.34 3.58
N LEU A 98 -7.07 1.64 3.30
CA LEU A 98 -7.83 2.53 4.17
C LEU A 98 -9.31 2.12 4.28
N SER A 99 -9.91 1.61 3.20
CA SER A 99 -11.24 0.98 3.22
C SER A 99 -11.29 -0.17 4.24
N ALA A 100 -10.26 -1.05 4.23
CA ALA A 100 -10.13 -2.12 5.21
C ALA A 100 -9.94 -1.59 6.64
N CYS A 101 -9.23 -0.47 6.84
CA CYS A 101 -9.13 0.18 8.15
C CYS A 101 -10.50 0.62 8.68
N PHE A 102 -11.32 1.30 7.87
CA PHE A 102 -12.69 1.68 8.28
C PHE A 102 -13.52 0.46 8.68
N SER A 103 -13.47 -0.59 7.85
CA SER A 103 -14.16 -1.86 8.11
C SER A 103 -13.69 -2.53 9.41
N ALA A 104 -12.39 -2.51 9.68
CA ALA A 104 -11.77 -3.06 10.88
C ALA A 104 -12.15 -2.26 12.15
N ILE A 105 -12.07 -0.93 12.09
CA ILE A 105 -12.44 -0.04 13.21
C ILE A 105 -13.92 -0.22 13.57
N ALA A 106 -14.82 -0.28 12.57
CA ALA A 106 -16.24 -0.52 12.81
C ALA A 106 -16.59 -1.96 13.22
N ARG A 107 -15.65 -2.90 13.19
CA ARG A 107 -15.86 -4.25 13.74
C ARG A 107 -15.34 -4.34 15.17
N GLN A 108 -14.22 -3.68 15.45
CA GLN A 108 -13.55 -3.72 16.74
C GLN A 108 -13.00 -2.33 17.10
N PRO A 109 -13.82 -1.42 17.67
CA PRO A 109 -13.39 -0.08 18.04
C PRO A 109 -12.22 -0.07 19.03
N GLU A 110 -12.10 -1.07 19.91
CA GLU A 110 -11.00 -1.21 20.87
C GLU A 110 -9.65 -1.46 20.18
N ALA A 111 -9.66 -1.92 18.92
CA ALA A 111 -8.45 -2.10 18.12
C ALA A 111 -7.99 -0.82 17.40
N TYR A 112 -8.68 0.30 17.59
CA TYR A 112 -8.44 1.56 16.86
C TYR A 112 -6.98 1.99 16.89
N ASP A 113 -6.36 2.04 18.07
CA ASP A 113 -4.97 2.50 18.21
C ASP A 113 -3.99 1.60 17.45
N ASN A 114 -4.21 0.28 17.47
CA ASN A 114 -3.40 -0.67 16.72
C ASN A 114 -3.60 -0.53 15.21
N ILE A 115 -4.83 -0.28 14.76
CA ILE A 115 -5.15 -0.05 13.35
C ILE A 115 -4.53 1.26 12.86
N VAL A 116 -4.63 2.34 13.65
CA VAL A 116 -4.00 3.63 13.34
C VAL A 116 -2.49 3.47 13.28
N TRP A 117 -1.88 2.78 14.24
CA TRP A 117 -0.44 2.52 14.23
C TRP A 117 0.01 1.78 12.96
N ALA A 118 -0.71 0.72 12.58
CA ALA A 118 -0.43 0.00 11.33
C ALA A 118 -0.64 0.88 10.08
N ALA A 119 -1.69 1.69 10.05
CA ALA A 119 -1.98 2.57 8.92
C ALA A 119 -0.94 3.69 8.78
N GLU A 120 -0.49 4.31 9.87
CA GLU A 120 0.61 5.28 9.86
C GLU A 120 1.89 4.65 9.31
N LYS A 121 2.20 3.45 9.80
CA LYS A 121 3.40 2.71 9.42
C LYS A 121 3.38 2.36 7.94
N PHE A 122 2.30 1.79 7.41
CA PHE A 122 2.29 1.20 6.06
C PHE A 122 1.66 2.05 4.97
N LEU A 123 0.76 2.98 5.31
CA LEU A 123 -0.01 3.80 4.37
C LEU A 123 0.33 5.28 4.47
N GLY A 124 0.81 5.70 5.65
CA GLY A 124 1.21 7.08 5.91
C GLY A 124 0.07 8.07 6.05
N THR A 125 0.33 9.19 6.71
CA THR A 125 -0.63 10.30 6.85
C THR A 125 -0.55 11.27 5.67
N THR A 126 -1.43 12.27 5.66
CA THR A 126 -1.37 13.38 4.70
C THR A 126 -0.11 14.26 4.84
N GLU A 127 0.64 14.13 5.92
CA GLU A 127 1.83 14.95 6.21
C GLU A 127 3.10 14.44 5.50
N ILE A 128 3.05 13.27 4.86
CA ILE A 128 4.19 12.75 4.10
C ILE A 128 4.46 13.69 2.92
N LYS A 129 5.70 14.17 2.80
CA LYS A 129 6.11 15.13 1.76
C LYS A 129 5.74 14.70 0.33
N SER A 130 5.87 13.41 0.01
CA SER A 130 5.51 12.87 -1.31
C SER A 130 4.06 12.40 -1.41
N MET A 131 3.19 12.76 -0.45
CA MET A 131 1.75 12.47 -0.52
C MET A 131 1.08 13.53 -1.40
N SER A 132 1.05 13.27 -2.71
CA SER A 132 0.47 14.21 -3.67
C SER A 132 -1.05 14.26 -3.59
N GLU A 133 -1.63 15.37 -4.06
CA GLU A 133 -3.09 15.51 -4.18
C GLU A 133 -3.71 14.40 -5.06
N LYS A 134 -2.97 13.91 -6.05
CA LYS A 134 -3.44 12.82 -6.91
C LYS A 134 -3.53 11.50 -6.14
N ILE A 135 -2.53 11.17 -5.33
CA ILE A 135 -2.57 9.98 -4.45
C ILE A 135 -3.74 10.09 -3.47
N LEU A 136 -3.93 11.27 -2.86
CA LEU A 136 -5.04 11.51 -1.93
C LEU A 136 -6.40 11.38 -2.63
N LYS A 137 -6.55 11.91 -3.84
CA LYS A 137 -7.78 11.79 -4.65
C LYS A 137 -8.17 10.33 -4.88
N TYR A 138 -7.23 9.50 -5.32
CA TYR A 138 -7.50 8.08 -5.53
C TYR A 138 -7.68 7.31 -4.22
N SER A 139 -6.94 7.68 -3.16
CA SER A 139 -7.14 7.10 -1.83
C SER A 139 -8.58 7.33 -1.34
N ARG A 140 -9.11 8.54 -1.50
CA ARG A 140 -10.49 8.88 -1.13
C ARG A 140 -11.51 8.06 -1.91
N LEU A 141 -11.33 7.98 -3.23
CA LEU A 141 -12.24 7.24 -4.10
C LEU A 141 -12.36 5.77 -3.69
N TYR A 142 -11.23 5.11 -3.41
CA TYR A 142 -11.21 3.68 -3.08
C TYR A 142 -11.45 3.39 -1.59
N ALA A 143 -11.34 4.38 -0.70
CA ALA A 143 -11.73 4.24 0.70
C ALA A 143 -13.25 4.35 0.91
N LEU A 144 -13.99 4.94 -0.04
CA LEU A 144 -15.41 5.25 0.08
C LEU A 144 -16.28 4.02 0.41
N GLU A 145 -15.97 2.87 -0.20
CA GLU A 145 -16.67 1.61 0.06
C GLU A 145 -16.66 1.28 1.56
N GLY A 146 -15.45 1.27 2.16
CA GLY A 146 -15.27 0.98 3.58
C GLY A 146 -15.94 2.00 4.48
N VAL A 147 -15.90 3.30 4.14
CA VAL A 147 -16.57 4.35 4.93
C VAL A 147 -18.08 4.11 4.99
N THR A 148 -18.72 3.96 3.82
CA THR A 148 -20.18 3.87 3.72
C THR A 148 -20.74 2.60 4.33
N GLU A 149 -20.13 1.44 4.08
CA GLU A 149 -20.54 0.17 4.69
C GLU A 149 -20.37 0.21 6.21
N SER A 150 -19.27 0.79 6.67
CA SER A 150 -18.92 0.79 8.09
C SER A 150 -19.75 1.77 8.90
N LEU A 151 -20.08 2.94 8.36
CA LEU A 151 -21.03 3.87 8.97
C LEU A 151 -22.45 3.30 9.03
N ALA A 152 -22.87 2.55 8.01
CA ALA A 152 -24.15 1.85 8.05
C ALA A 152 -24.18 0.77 9.16
N ARG A 153 -23.04 0.17 9.47
CA ARG A 153 -22.88 -0.82 10.54
C ARG A 153 -22.80 -0.19 11.93
N GLN A 154 -22.04 0.89 12.09
CA GLN A 154 -21.84 1.61 13.33
C GLN A 154 -21.96 3.12 13.07
N PRO A 155 -23.15 3.73 13.15
CA PRO A 155 -23.30 5.16 12.91
C PRO A 155 -22.70 6.02 14.03
N GLU A 156 -22.56 5.50 15.25
CA GLU A 156 -22.10 6.23 16.42
C GLU A 156 -20.60 6.59 16.37
N ILE A 157 -19.82 5.90 15.52
CA ILE A 157 -18.37 6.13 15.37
C ILE A 157 -18.04 7.22 14.33
N MET A 158 -19.02 8.01 13.89
CA MET A 158 -18.83 9.09 12.89
C MET A 158 -17.67 10.02 13.24
N ASP A 159 -17.52 10.40 14.51
CA ASP A 159 -16.46 11.30 15.00
C ASP A 159 -15.06 10.67 14.89
N VAL A 160 -14.99 9.36 15.14
CA VAL A 160 -13.75 8.57 15.02
C VAL A 160 -13.36 8.46 13.55
N PHE A 161 -14.33 8.22 12.67
CA PHE A 161 -14.11 8.13 11.24
C PHE A 161 -13.75 9.47 10.62
N ASP A 162 -14.37 10.56 11.05
CA ASP A 162 -14.02 11.92 10.62
C ASP A 162 -12.57 12.25 10.97
N SER A 163 -12.15 11.94 12.20
CA SER A 163 -10.76 12.12 12.63
C SER A 163 -9.78 11.25 11.84
N PHE A 164 -10.12 9.98 11.60
CA PHE A 164 -9.31 9.07 10.79
C PHE A 164 -9.21 9.56 9.33
N SER A 165 -10.34 9.98 8.75
CA SER A 165 -10.41 10.51 7.38
C SER A 165 -9.62 11.80 7.24
N MET A 166 -9.71 12.73 8.19
CA MET A 166 -8.88 13.93 8.19
C MET A 166 -7.38 13.58 8.19
N LYS A 167 -6.97 12.65 9.04
CA LYS A 167 -5.57 12.24 9.21
C LYS A 167 -4.99 11.54 7.97
N PHE A 168 -5.76 10.65 7.33
CA PHE A 168 -5.26 9.79 6.25
C PHE A 168 -5.73 10.23 4.85
N LEU A 169 -6.87 10.87 4.71
CA LEU A 169 -7.47 11.25 3.42
C LEU A 169 -7.45 12.77 3.17
N GLY A 170 -7.18 13.57 4.21
CA GLY A 170 -7.13 15.03 4.13
C GLY A 170 -8.50 15.68 3.99
N THR A 171 -9.57 14.94 4.22
CA THR A 171 -10.94 15.44 4.20
C THR A 171 -11.74 14.81 5.31
N GLY A 172 -12.59 15.60 5.95
CA GLY A 172 -13.60 15.09 6.87
C GLY A 172 -14.71 14.41 6.09
N ILE A 173 -15.55 13.69 6.82
CA ILE A 173 -16.78 13.08 6.29
C ILE A 173 -18.03 13.66 6.95
N LYS A 174 -17.86 14.69 7.79
CA LYS A 174 -18.91 15.56 8.34
C LYS A 174 -19.06 16.87 7.56
#